data_AF-S3B6L3-F1
#
_entry.id   AF-S3B6L3-F1
#
_cell.length_a   1.000
_cell.length_b   1.000
_cell.length_c   1.000
_cell.angle_alpha   90.00
_cell.angle_beta   90.00
_cell.angle_gamma   90.00
#
_symmetry.space_group_name_H-M   'P 1'
#
loop_
_entity.id
_entity.type
_entity.pdbx_description
1 polymer ?
#
loop_
_entity_poly.entity_id
_entity_poly.type
_entity_poly.pdbx_seq_one_letter_code
_entity_poly.pdbx_strand_id
1 'polypeptide(L)'
;MVTTADRPGAARTEVVRLPGGGSLWVVRAEGGVRDAEHPALRAVARSGPEHDAAVLDLALVPLVTAPGVRALVHHAHDLTERGSSLLVATDDPRTRDRLTADTTLTVVPTVAAAAAACGAPDTTPPAPGLDPASDSGNSPSRGRTDGADPELARLRQEVRHLRARARTHPLVSRAQGILEERYRLPDERAAFALLEASSQRFNVRLRTLASAVVTVPRPRSPDHEWFPRRERQAPPALAFQPGLRAATANTSEVLSAVLRRSMEITDATMGNVQLVDPVTGDLRLEKHHGLDDDFVDFFDRVSHEGTACALAAEHLARVTVTDVATDAAFTESARKAILATGSRGCHSTPLLAPRGRVEGMVSTHHERPVHALSAAQARALDEIGDQAGRWLEWYQRTVVLDALEHLHFTGSTWG
;
A
#
# COMPACT_ATOMS: atom_id res chain seq x y z
N MET A 1 -32.44 6.84 11.01
CA MET A 1 -31.17 7.29 10.42
C MET A 1 -30.40 8.02 11.51
N VAL A 2 -29.27 7.47 11.96
CA VAL A 2 -28.35 8.17 12.87
C VAL A 2 -27.77 9.36 12.08
N THR A 3 -27.95 10.59 12.55
CA THR A 3 -27.37 11.77 11.90
C THR A 3 -25.85 11.64 11.93
N THR A 4 -25.14 12.19 10.92
CA THR A 4 -23.66 12.13 10.85
C THR A 4 -22.98 12.68 12.11
N ALA A 5 -23.65 13.57 12.84
CA ALA A 5 -23.20 14.09 14.14
C ALA A 5 -23.08 13.03 15.24
N ASP A 6 -23.85 11.94 15.18
CA ASP A 6 -23.96 10.95 16.27
C ASP A 6 -23.19 9.65 15.98
N ARG A 7 -22.35 9.64 14.93
CA ARG A 7 -21.39 8.55 14.72
C ARG A 7 -20.27 8.60 15.78
N PRO A 8 -19.79 7.42 16.24
CA PRO A 8 -18.61 7.35 17.07
C PRO A 8 -17.41 7.96 16.34
N GLY A 9 -16.54 8.64 17.09
CA GLY A 9 -15.32 9.22 16.56
C GLY A 9 -14.39 8.15 15.98
N ALA A 10 -13.76 8.45 14.86
CA ALA A 10 -12.73 7.61 14.26
C ALA A 10 -11.56 8.47 13.78
N ALA A 11 -10.42 7.83 13.57
CA ALA A 11 -9.24 8.47 13.03
C ALA A 11 -8.44 7.51 12.15
N ARG A 12 -7.91 8.05 11.06
CA ARG A 12 -6.92 7.37 10.20
C ARG A 12 -5.66 8.22 10.15
N THR A 13 -4.51 7.55 10.18
CA THR A 13 -3.20 8.19 10.10
C THR A 13 -2.60 7.93 8.74
N GLU A 14 -1.85 8.88 8.23
CA GLU A 14 -1.05 8.75 7.01
C GLU A 14 0.19 9.63 7.12
N VAL A 15 1.19 9.34 6.28
CA VAL A 15 2.40 10.16 6.15
C VAL A 15 2.38 10.85 4.80
N VAL A 16 2.60 12.16 4.80
CA VAL A 16 2.81 12.94 3.57
C VAL A 16 4.27 13.38 3.53
N ARG A 17 5.05 12.83 2.61
CA ARG A 17 6.44 13.20 2.39
C ARG A 17 6.51 14.44 1.50
N LEU A 18 7.21 15.46 1.99
CA LEU A 18 7.34 16.76 1.36
C LEU A 18 8.54 16.80 0.40
N PRO A 19 8.56 17.75 -0.55
CA PRO A 19 9.75 18.01 -1.35
C PRO A 19 10.93 18.36 -0.44
N GLY A 20 12.12 17.88 -0.76
CA GLY A 20 13.34 18.15 0.02
C GLY A 20 13.54 17.27 1.27
N GLY A 21 12.68 16.27 1.50
CA GLY A 21 12.91 15.20 2.47
C GLY A 21 12.15 15.32 3.79
N GLY A 22 11.42 16.43 4.00
CA GLY A 22 10.52 16.63 5.12
C GLY A 22 9.29 15.71 5.09
N SER A 23 8.50 15.69 6.17
CA SER A 23 7.27 14.91 6.22
C SER A 23 6.25 15.42 7.23
N LEU A 24 4.98 15.14 6.96
CA LEU A 24 3.85 15.45 7.84
C LEU A 24 3.20 14.17 8.36
N TRP A 25 2.91 14.15 9.67
CA TRP A 25 2.03 13.16 10.28
C TRP A 25 0.59 13.64 10.19
N VAL A 26 -0.19 13.09 9.26
CA VAL A 26 -1.56 13.53 9.03
C VAL A 26 -2.54 12.60 9.73
N VAL A 27 -3.44 13.18 10.50
CA VAL A 27 -4.53 12.49 11.19
C VAL A 27 -5.85 12.97 10.61
N ARG A 28 -6.56 12.09 9.92
CA ARG A 28 -7.90 12.37 9.39
C ARG A 28 -8.96 11.95 10.39
N ALA A 29 -9.66 12.92 10.95
CA ALA A 29 -10.71 12.69 11.94
C ALA A 29 -12.07 12.50 11.25
N GLU A 30 -12.88 11.61 11.81
CA GLU A 30 -14.28 11.45 11.46
C GLU A 30 -15.14 11.44 12.73
N GLY A 31 -16.39 11.87 12.60
CA GLY A 31 -17.29 12.01 13.74
C GLY A 31 -17.02 13.29 14.53
N GLY A 32 -17.90 13.61 15.48
CA GLY A 32 -17.78 14.86 16.22
C GLY A 32 -16.63 14.85 17.24
N VAL A 33 -15.75 15.87 17.18
CA VAL A 33 -14.68 16.07 18.17
C VAL A 33 -15.28 16.80 19.38
N ARG A 34 -15.66 16.03 20.39
CA ARG A 34 -16.44 16.52 21.54
C ARG A 34 -15.62 16.76 22.80
N ASP A 35 -14.50 16.08 22.95
CA ASP A 35 -13.66 16.06 24.14
C ASP A 35 -12.28 15.45 23.79
N ALA A 36 -11.42 15.31 24.80
CA ALA A 36 -10.07 14.74 24.69
C ALA A 36 -10.05 13.25 24.33
N GLU A 37 -11.17 12.53 24.47
CA GLU A 37 -11.23 11.09 24.23
C GLU A 37 -11.40 10.73 22.75
N HIS A 38 -11.59 11.73 21.88
CA HIS A 38 -11.69 11.51 20.45
C HIS A 38 -10.43 10.80 19.93
N PRO A 39 -10.56 9.68 19.18
CA PRO A 39 -9.40 8.88 18.74
C PRO A 39 -8.36 9.67 17.95
N ALA A 40 -8.79 10.71 17.23
CA ALA A 40 -7.90 11.57 16.46
C ALA A 40 -6.89 12.33 17.36
N LEU A 41 -7.29 12.75 18.55
CA LEU A 41 -6.41 13.48 19.46
C LEU A 41 -5.29 12.58 20.00
N ARG A 42 -5.64 11.35 20.38
CA ARG A 42 -4.66 10.30 20.72
C ARG A 42 -3.74 9.97 19.54
N ALA A 43 -4.25 10.01 18.31
CA ALA A 43 -3.44 9.76 17.12
C ALA A 43 -2.47 10.91 16.81
N VAL A 44 -2.85 12.17 17.06
CA VAL A 44 -1.96 13.34 16.97
C VAL A 44 -0.82 13.24 17.98
N ALA A 45 -1.12 12.81 19.21
CA ALA A 45 -0.11 12.65 20.26
C ALA A 45 0.97 11.60 19.96
N ARG A 46 0.75 10.72 18.97
CA ARG A 46 1.72 9.72 18.50
C ARG A 46 2.70 10.24 17.44
N SER A 47 2.55 11.49 16.99
CA SER A 47 3.52 12.09 16.05
C SER A 47 4.92 12.09 16.68
N GLY A 48 5.86 11.41 16.03
CA GLY A 48 7.25 11.40 16.43
C GLY A 48 8.04 12.62 15.93
N PRO A 49 9.28 12.81 16.42
CA PRO A 49 10.15 13.91 16.02
C PRO A 49 10.67 13.83 14.58
N GLU A 50 10.47 12.70 13.89
CA GLU A 50 10.82 12.50 12.48
C GLU A 50 9.92 13.27 11.49
N HIS A 51 8.82 13.84 11.97
CA HIS A 51 7.88 14.61 11.18
C HIS A 51 8.00 16.11 11.50
N ASP A 52 8.00 16.95 10.47
CA ASP A 52 8.12 18.41 10.60
C ASP A 52 6.91 19.00 11.33
N ALA A 53 5.73 18.41 11.12
CA ALA A 53 4.51 18.77 11.82
C ALA A 53 3.48 17.64 11.85
N ALA A 54 2.59 17.70 12.84
CA ALA A 54 1.35 16.95 12.86
C ALA A 54 0.22 17.79 12.23
N VAL A 55 -0.61 17.19 11.40
CA VAL A 55 -1.79 17.83 10.81
C VAL A 55 -3.04 17.07 11.23
N LEU A 56 -3.95 17.73 11.94
CA LEU A 56 -5.29 17.21 12.20
C LEU A 56 -6.27 17.72 11.14
N ASP A 57 -6.75 16.83 10.28
CA ASP A 57 -7.74 17.13 9.26
C ASP A 57 -9.16 16.90 9.79
N LEU A 58 -9.94 17.98 9.80
CA LEU A 58 -11.32 18.04 10.27
C LEU A 58 -12.34 18.11 9.12
N ALA A 59 -11.93 17.92 7.86
CA ALA A 59 -12.83 18.01 6.71
C ALA A 59 -14.03 17.03 6.77
N LEU A 60 -13.91 15.92 7.51
CA LEU A 60 -15.00 14.95 7.72
C LEU A 60 -15.60 15.01 9.14
N VAL A 61 -15.29 16.07 9.90
CA VAL A 61 -15.79 16.30 11.25
C VAL A 61 -16.99 17.24 11.19
N PRO A 62 -18.21 16.79 11.50
CA PRO A 62 -19.41 17.62 11.40
C PRO A 62 -19.54 18.67 12.53
N LEU A 63 -18.80 18.49 13.63
CA LEU A 63 -18.87 19.35 14.79
C LEU A 63 -17.60 19.23 15.64
N VAL A 64 -17.05 20.37 16.03
CA VAL A 64 -16.07 20.49 17.12
C VAL A 64 -16.74 21.22 18.29
N THR A 65 -16.67 20.74 19.52
CA THR A 65 -17.24 21.42 20.71
C THR A 65 -16.20 22.28 21.42
N ALA A 66 -16.61 23.14 22.37
CA ALA A 66 -15.64 23.92 23.17
C ALA A 66 -14.65 23.06 23.99
N PRO A 67 -15.08 21.95 24.65
CA PRO A 67 -14.12 21.01 25.23
C PRO A 67 -13.18 20.38 24.20
N GLY A 68 -13.67 20.07 22.99
CA GLY A 68 -12.84 19.59 21.89
C GLY A 68 -11.75 20.60 21.48
N VAL A 69 -12.10 21.88 21.35
CA VAL A 69 -11.12 22.94 21.07
C VAL A 69 -10.07 23.05 22.18
N ARG A 70 -10.47 22.99 23.46
CA ARG A 70 -9.50 23.00 24.57
C ARG A 70 -8.53 21.82 24.52
N ALA A 71 -9.02 20.64 24.15
CA ALA A 71 -8.17 19.47 23.98
C ALA A 71 -7.18 19.62 22.81
N LEU A 72 -7.59 20.27 21.71
CA LEU A 72 -6.69 20.61 20.60
C LEU A 72 -5.58 21.57 21.03
N VAL A 73 -5.93 22.62 21.75
CA VAL A 73 -4.96 23.60 22.27
C VAL A 73 -3.96 22.94 23.20
N HIS A 74 -4.42 22.05 24.10
CA HIS A 74 -3.54 21.27 24.97
C HIS A 74 -2.54 20.43 24.16
N HIS A 75 -2.99 19.68 23.15
CA HIS A 75 -2.09 18.90 22.30
C HIS A 75 -1.15 19.74 21.43
N ALA A 76 -1.57 20.95 21.02
CA ALA A 76 -0.70 21.88 20.32
C ALA A 76 0.46 22.33 21.22
N HIS A 77 0.18 22.64 22.48
CA HIS A 77 1.22 22.96 23.48
C HIS A 77 2.16 21.77 23.71
N ASP A 78 1.64 20.57 23.94
CA ASP A 78 2.46 19.37 24.16
C ASP A 78 3.39 19.07 22.97
N LEU A 79 2.92 19.27 21.74
CA LEU A 79 3.75 19.11 20.54
C LEU A 79 4.84 20.18 20.45
N THR A 80 4.49 21.43 20.77
CA THR A 80 5.44 22.55 20.79
C THR A 80 6.55 22.33 21.79
N GLU A 81 6.24 21.81 22.99
CA GLU A 81 7.23 21.45 24.00
C GLU A 81 8.18 20.33 23.53
N ARG A 82 7.73 19.48 22.62
CA ARG A 82 8.54 18.42 21.98
C ARG A 82 9.24 18.87 20.69
N GLY A 83 9.15 20.16 20.34
CA GLY A 83 9.79 20.73 19.16
C GLY A 83 9.07 20.45 17.83
N SER A 84 7.79 20.08 17.87
CA SER A 84 6.94 19.90 16.68
C SER A 84 5.76 20.88 16.71
N SER A 85 5.00 20.97 15.62
CA SER A 85 3.83 21.85 15.54
C SER A 85 2.56 21.08 15.19
N LEU A 86 1.41 21.60 15.64
CA LEU A 86 0.09 21.10 15.26
C LEU A 86 -0.59 22.09 14.32
N LEU A 87 -0.87 21.63 13.10
CA LEU A 87 -1.70 22.32 12.13
C LEU A 87 -3.11 21.71 12.14
N VAL A 88 -4.15 22.54 12.12
CA VAL A 88 -5.54 22.07 12.04
C VAL A 88 -6.12 22.42 10.67
N ALA A 89 -6.42 21.40 9.85
CA ALA A 89 -6.96 21.59 8.52
C ALA A 89 -8.49 21.57 8.52
N THR A 90 -9.11 22.66 8.05
CA THR A 90 -10.57 22.75 7.86
C THR A 90 -10.95 23.81 6.82
N ASP A 91 -11.84 23.45 5.90
CA ASP A 91 -12.44 24.37 4.95
C ASP A 91 -13.76 24.99 5.48
N ASP A 92 -14.39 24.39 6.50
CA ASP A 92 -15.61 24.88 7.14
C ASP A 92 -15.39 26.22 7.87
N PRO A 93 -16.05 27.32 7.45
CA PRO A 93 -15.90 28.63 8.07
C PRO A 93 -16.28 28.64 9.55
N ARG A 94 -17.33 27.91 9.94
CA ARG A 94 -17.81 27.93 11.34
C ARG A 94 -16.81 27.26 12.28
N THR A 95 -16.22 26.15 11.86
CA THR A 95 -15.16 25.47 12.61
C THR A 95 -13.90 26.31 12.64
N ARG A 96 -13.51 26.92 11.50
CA ARG A 96 -12.38 27.85 11.42
C ARG A 96 -12.52 28.99 12.42
N ASP A 97 -13.63 29.73 12.40
CA ASP A 97 -13.85 30.91 13.27
C ASP A 97 -13.71 30.55 14.76
N ARG A 98 -14.16 29.35 15.13
CA ARG A 98 -14.08 28.85 16.51
C ARG A 98 -12.68 28.41 16.93
N LEU A 99 -11.88 27.91 15.99
CA LEU A 99 -10.49 27.51 16.23
C LEU A 99 -9.56 28.73 16.24
N THR A 100 -9.77 29.68 15.34
CA THR A 100 -8.94 30.90 15.23
C THR A 100 -9.20 31.93 16.33
N ALA A 101 -10.29 31.76 17.11
CA ALA A 101 -10.49 32.51 18.34
C ALA A 101 -9.36 32.25 19.36
N ASP A 102 -8.66 31.12 19.25
CA ASP A 102 -7.46 30.79 20.01
C ASP A 102 -6.22 30.98 19.14
N THR A 103 -5.33 31.89 19.53
CA THR A 103 -4.11 32.23 18.77
C THR A 103 -3.06 31.12 18.77
N THR A 104 -3.26 30.07 19.57
CA THR A 104 -2.33 28.93 19.68
C THR A 104 -2.44 27.98 18.48
N LEU A 105 -3.63 27.88 17.88
CA LEU A 105 -3.88 26.94 16.80
C LEU A 105 -3.59 27.57 15.44
N THR A 106 -2.71 26.93 14.68
CA THR A 106 -2.50 27.30 13.28
C THR A 106 -3.53 26.57 12.41
N VAL A 107 -4.51 27.31 11.90
CA VAL A 107 -5.59 26.77 11.08
C VAL A 107 -5.29 26.98 9.60
N VAL A 108 -5.34 25.89 8.83
CA VAL A 108 -5.10 25.87 7.38
C VAL A 108 -6.33 25.33 6.65
N PRO A 109 -6.55 25.67 5.37
CA PRO A 109 -7.76 25.23 4.68
C PRO A 109 -7.77 23.72 4.39
N THR A 110 -6.61 23.12 4.07
CA THR A 110 -6.49 21.71 3.71
C THR A 110 -5.13 21.14 4.11
N VAL A 111 -5.02 19.80 4.11
CA VAL A 111 -3.73 19.09 4.27
C VAL A 111 -2.75 19.46 3.13
N ALA A 112 -3.25 19.66 1.91
CA ALA A 112 -2.41 20.10 0.79
C ALA A 112 -1.82 21.50 1.03
N ALA A 113 -2.59 22.43 1.63
CA ALA A 113 -2.08 23.74 2.01
C ALA A 113 -1.06 23.65 3.16
N ALA A 114 -1.28 22.75 4.12
CA ALA A 114 -0.29 22.46 5.17
C ALA A 114 1.03 21.98 4.56
N ALA A 115 0.97 21.00 3.65
CA ALA A 115 2.13 20.46 2.94
C ALA A 115 2.87 21.53 2.13
N ALA A 116 2.14 22.43 1.44
CA ALA A 116 2.75 23.51 0.69
C ALA A 116 3.45 24.54 1.61
N ALA A 117 2.88 24.82 2.79
CA ALA A 117 3.48 25.75 3.75
C ALA A 117 4.76 25.18 4.39
N CYS A 118 4.79 23.89 4.70
CA CYS A 118 5.96 23.23 5.29
C CYS A 118 7.04 22.87 4.25
N GLY A 119 6.65 22.59 3.01
CA GLY A 119 7.54 22.17 1.93
C GLY A 119 8.12 23.31 1.08
N ALA A 120 7.80 24.57 1.39
CA ALA A 120 8.41 25.70 0.70
C ALA A 120 9.91 25.75 1.06
N PRO A 121 10.82 25.78 0.07
CA PRO A 121 12.24 25.95 0.38
C PRO A 121 12.43 27.30 1.07
N ASP A 122 13.29 27.32 2.09
CA ASP A 122 13.82 28.55 2.68
C ASP A 122 14.28 29.46 1.54
N THR A 123 13.59 30.58 1.33
CA THR A 123 13.93 31.56 0.29
C THR A 123 15.09 32.41 0.79
N THR A 124 16.25 31.77 0.95
CA THR A 124 17.53 32.48 0.99
C THR A 124 17.93 32.72 -0.47
N PRO A 125 18.02 33.97 -0.96
CA PRO A 125 18.47 34.23 -2.32
C PRO A 125 19.90 33.69 -2.48
N PRO A 126 20.22 32.97 -3.57
CA PRO A 126 21.61 32.63 -3.84
C PRO A 126 22.41 33.92 -4.02
N ALA A 127 23.54 34.00 -3.33
CA ALA A 127 24.47 35.12 -3.43
C ALA A 127 24.92 35.35 -4.89
N PRO A 128 25.14 36.60 -5.31
CA PRO A 128 25.55 36.89 -6.68
C PRO A 128 27.05 36.57 -6.84
N GLY A 129 27.38 35.75 -7.84
CA GLY A 129 28.71 35.72 -8.42
C GLY A 129 29.21 34.33 -8.81
N LEU A 130 29.27 34.05 -10.11
CA LEU A 130 30.51 34.15 -10.90
C LEU A 130 30.21 33.81 -12.37
N ASP A 131 30.79 34.58 -13.28
CA ASP A 131 30.58 34.54 -14.72
C ASP A 131 30.82 33.15 -15.35
N PRO A 132 30.15 32.84 -16.48
CA PRO A 132 30.37 31.60 -17.21
C PRO A 132 31.68 31.66 -18.00
N ALA A 133 32.59 30.73 -17.69
CA ALA A 133 33.70 30.43 -18.58
C ALA A 133 33.15 29.79 -19.86
N SER A 134 33.38 30.49 -20.96
CA SER A 134 33.31 29.96 -22.32
C SER A 134 34.15 28.70 -22.42
N ASP A 135 33.53 27.57 -22.77
CA ASP A 135 34.24 26.51 -23.46
C ASP A 135 33.48 26.06 -24.70
N SER A 136 34.20 26.17 -25.80
CA SER A 136 33.77 26.00 -27.16
C SER A 136 33.95 24.56 -27.59
N GLY A 137 32.92 23.99 -28.20
CA GLY A 137 33.08 22.93 -29.19
C GLY A 137 33.07 21.50 -28.66
N ASN A 138 31.90 20.88 -28.65
CA ASN A 138 31.66 19.73 -29.51
C ASN A 138 30.17 19.41 -29.56
N SER A 139 29.56 19.53 -30.74
CA SER A 139 28.23 18.96 -30.98
C SER A 139 28.36 17.45 -31.19
N PRO A 140 27.66 16.60 -30.43
CA PRO A 140 27.32 15.28 -30.92
C PRO A 140 26.07 15.44 -31.78
N SER A 141 26.22 15.04 -33.04
CA SER A 141 25.19 14.79 -34.03
C SER A 141 23.86 14.32 -33.44
N ARG A 142 22.77 14.89 -33.97
CA ARG A 142 21.42 14.32 -33.96
C ARG A 142 21.46 12.90 -34.54
N GLY A 143 21.74 11.92 -33.69
CA GLY A 143 21.58 10.51 -33.96
C GLY A 143 20.11 10.15 -33.84
N ARG A 144 19.43 10.02 -34.99
CA ARG A 144 18.22 9.22 -35.11
C ARG A 144 18.54 7.80 -34.68
N THR A 145 17.87 7.31 -33.65
CA THR A 145 17.54 5.89 -33.47
C THR A 145 16.19 5.78 -32.77
N ASP A 146 15.14 6.26 -33.43
CA ASP A 146 13.79 5.72 -33.21
C ASP A 146 13.75 4.38 -33.94
N GLY A 147 13.87 3.32 -33.15
CA GLY A 147 13.88 1.94 -33.58
C GLY A 147 14.27 1.10 -32.39
N ALA A 148 13.31 0.83 -31.50
CA ALA A 148 13.48 -0.20 -30.49
C ALA A 148 13.90 -1.48 -31.22
N ASP A 149 15.13 -1.94 -30.98
CA ASP A 149 15.66 -3.16 -31.60
C ASP A 149 14.71 -4.32 -31.24
N PRO A 150 13.97 -4.88 -32.23
CA PRO A 150 12.98 -5.91 -31.96
C PRO A 150 13.62 -7.17 -31.35
N GLU A 151 14.90 -7.40 -31.61
CA GLU A 151 15.65 -8.50 -31.01
C GLU A 151 15.95 -8.24 -29.53
N LEU A 152 16.34 -7.00 -29.18
CA LEU A 152 16.52 -6.62 -27.77
C LEU A 152 15.21 -6.73 -26.98
N ALA A 153 14.08 -6.31 -27.56
CA ALA A 153 12.77 -6.44 -26.95
C ALA A 153 12.38 -7.92 -26.72
N ARG A 154 12.63 -8.78 -27.73
CA ARG A 154 12.40 -10.22 -27.63
C ARG A 154 13.27 -10.87 -26.56
N LEU A 155 14.57 -10.58 -26.54
CA LEU A 155 15.51 -11.11 -25.54
C LEU A 155 15.12 -10.67 -24.13
N ARG A 156 14.70 -9.41 -23.94
CA ARG A 156 14.17 -8.94 -22.65
C ARG A 156 12.93 -9.73 -22.25
N GLN A 157 11.98 -9.94 -23.15
CA GLN A 157 10.79 -10.75 -22.89
C GLN A 157 11.14 -12.21 -22.51
N GLU A 158 12.11 -12.81 -23.20
CA GLU A 158 12.59 -14.15 -22.91
C GLU A 158 13.25 -14.23 -21.53
N VAL A 159 14.15 -13.29 -21.21
CA VAL A 159 14.77 -13.18 -19.88
C VAL A 159 13.71 -13.02 -18.79
N ARG A 160 12.68 -12.20 -19.01
CA ARG A 160 11.57 -12.06 -18.06
C ARG A 160 10.81 -13.37 -17.84
N HIS A 161 10.48 -14.08 -18.92
CA HIS A 161 9.83 -15.38 -18.82
C HIS A 161 10.70 -16.38 -18.03
N LEU A 162 12.00 -16.44 -18.35
CA LEU A 162 12.96 -17.32 -17.67
C LEU A 162 13.09 -16.97 -16.18
N ARG A 163 13.17 -15.68 -15.83
CA ARG A 163 13.19 -15.21 -14.43
C ARG A 163 11.89 -15.56 -13.71
N ALA A 164 10.73 -15.35 -14.34
CA ALA A 164 9.44 -15.72 -13.76
C ALA A 164 9.36 -17.23 -13.45
N ARG A 165 9.82 -18.09 -14.37
CA ARG A 165 9.94 -19.54 -14.16
C ARG A 165 10.94 -19.89 -13.07
N ALA A 166 12.14 -19.32 -13.10
CA ALA A 166 13.18 -19.56 -12.10
C ALA A 166 12.75 -19.15 -10.68
N ARG A 167 11.81 -18.21 -10.53
CA ARG A 167 11.25 -17.78 -9.24
C ARG A 167 10.13 -18.67 -8.71
N THR A 168 9.38 -19.33 -9.59
CA THR A 168 8.26 -20.22 -9.19
C THR A 168 8.70 -21.65 -9.02
N HIS A 169 9.62 -22.12 -9.87
CA HIS A 169 10.06 -23.50 -9.89
C HIS A 169 10.62 -24.00 -8.55
N PRO A 170 11.50 -23.29 -7.83
CA PRO A 170 12.04 -23.80 -6.55
C PRO A 170 10.97 -23.99 -5.48
N LEU A 171 9.96 -23.10 -5.44
CA LEU A 171 8.85 -23.21 -4.49
C LEU A 171 7.94 -24.40 -4.81
N VAL A 172 7.61 -24.59 -6.09
CA VAL A 172 6.77 -25.70 -6.55
C VAL A 172 7.50 -27.02 -6.35
N SER A 173 8.77 -27.13 -6.73
CA SER A 173 9.60 -28.33 -6.48
C SER A 173 9.74 -28.65 -4.99
N ARG A 174 9.90 -27.63 -4.14
CA ARG A 174 9.91 -27.84 -2.69
C ARG A 174 8.56 -28.37 -2.18
N ALA A 175 7.45 -27.85 -2.69
CA ALA A 175 6.13 -28.36 -2.35
C ALA A 175 5.93 -29.80 -2.84
N GLN A 176 6.35 -30.13 -4.06
CA GLN A 176 6.29 -31.49 -4.61
C GLN A 176 7.05 -32.47 -3.72
N GLY A 177 8.31 -32.19 -3.36
CA GLY A 177 9.08 -33.05 -2.46
C GLY A 177 8.44 -33.24 -1.08
N ILE A 178 7.78 -32.21 -0.53
CA ILE A 178 7.00 -32.33 0.71
C ILE A 178 5.81 -33.28 0.51
N LEU A 179 5.12 -33.22 -0.63
CA LEU A 179 3.96 -34.07 -0.90
C LEU A 179 4.36 -35.52 -1.18
N GLU A 180 5.48 -35.73 -1.90
CA GLU A 180 6.06 -37.04 -2.15
C GLU A 180 6.36 -37.77 -0.83
N GLU A 181 7.05 -37.10 0.09
CA GLU A 181 7.36 -37.67 1.40
C GLU A 181 6.09 -37.91 2.22
N ARG A 182 5.21 -36.90 2.29
CA ARG A 182 4.04 -36.93 3.17
C ARG A 182 3.04 -38.02 2.79
N TYR A 183 2.84 -38.25 1.50
CA TYR A 183 1.84 -39.19 0.98
C TYR A 183 2.44 -40.42 0.29
N ARG A 184 3.77 -40.58 0.34
CA ARG A 184 4.51 -41.68 -0.32
C ARG A 184 4.20 -41.79 -1.81
N LEU A 185 4.14 -40.65 -2.49
CA LEU A 185 3.86 -40.61 -3.93
C LEU A 185 5.04 -41.21 -4.71
N PRO A 186 4.78 -41.86 -5.87
CA PRO A 186 5.81 -42.60 -6.59
C PRO A 186 6.87 -41.69 -7.25
N ASP A 187 6.50 -40.48 -7.66
CA ASP A 187 7.39 -39.55 -8.34
C ASP A 187 6.89 -38.08 -8.26
N GLU A 188 7.73 -37.18 -8.76
CA GLU A 188 7.45 -35.74 -8.87
C GLU A 188 6.22 -35.42 -9.72
N ARG A 189 5.90 -36.26 -10.71
CA ARG A 189 4.73 -36.07 -11.60
C ARG A 189 3.43 -36.32 -10.86
N ALA A 190 3.38 -37.37 -10.03
CA ALA A 190 2.26 -37.64 -9.14
C ALA A 190 2.04 -36.49 -8.16
N ALA A 191 3.11 -35.97 -7.56
CA ALA A 191 3.03 -34.83 -6.64
C ALA A 191 2.56 -33.53 -7.33
N PHE A 192 3.05 -33.28 -8.55
CA PHE A 192 2.58 -32.16 -9.36
C PHE A 192 1.09 -32.30 -9.71
N ALA A 193 0.67 -33.48 -10.18
CA ALA A 193 -0.72 -33.75 -10.54
C ALA A 193 -1.68 -33.58 -9.35
N LEU A 194 -1.26 -34.01 -8.15
CA LEU A 194 -2.02 -33.80 -6.93
C LEU A 194 -2.19 -32.29 -6.61
N LEU A 195 -1.11 -31.53 -6.71
CA LEU A 195 -1.12 -30.08 -6.50
C LEU A 195 -1.98 -29.36 -7.55
N GLU A 196 -1.82 -29.73 -8.81
CA GLU A 196 -2.55 -29.17 -9.95
C GLU A 196 -4.05 -29.46 -9.87
N ALA A 197 -4.46 -30.70 -9.56
CA ALA A 197 -5.85 -31.08 -9.44
C ALA A 197 -6.59 -30.25 -8.36
N SER A 198 -5.95 -30.05 -7.20
CA SER A 198 -6.54 -29.22 -6.15
C SER A 198 -6.55 -27.73 -6.51
N SER A 199 -5.47 -27.24 -7.14
CA SER A 199 -5.37 -25.86 -7.66
C SER A 199 -6.50 -25.54 -8.64
N GLN A 200 -6.75 -26.43 -9.61
CA GLN A 200 -7.81 -26.28 -10.61
C GLN A 200 -9.20 -26.36 -9.98
N ARG A 201 -9.45 -27.35 -9.10
CA ARG A 201 -10.75 -27.56 -8.47
C ARG A 201 -11.24 -26.36 -7.68
N PHE A 202 -10.35 -25.70 -6.95
CA PHE A 202 -10.68 -24.55 -6.09
C PHE A 202 -10.40 -23.21 -6.75
N ASN A 203 -9.97 -23.20 -8.03
CA ASN A 203 -9.57 -21.99 -8.75
C ASN A 203 -8.53 -21.14 -7.96
N VAL A 204 -7.56 -21.84 -7.36
CA VAL A 204 -6.44 -21.26 -6.62
C VAL A 204 -5.21 -21.33 -7.51
N ARG A 205 -4.40 -20.26 -7.60
CA ARG A 205 -3.15 -20.30 -8.37
C ARG A 205 -2.20 -21.36 -7.80
N LEU A 206 -1.56 -22.14 -8.68
CA LEU A 206 -0.64 -23.22 -8.29
C LEU A 206 0.44 -22.74 -7.29
N ARG A 207 1.03 -21.57 -7.54
CA ARG A 207 2.02 -20.97 -6.62
C ARG A 207 1.44 -20.70 -5.23
N THR A 208 0.22 -20.18 -5.14
CA THR A 208 -0.45 -19.91 -3.86
C THR A 208 -0.64 -21.20 -3.07
N LEU A 209 -1.08 -22.26 -3.75
CA LEU A 209 -1.24 -23.57 -3.11
C LEU A 209 0.11 -24.19 -2.73
N ALA A 210 1.12 -24.15 -3.60
CA ALA A 210 2.48 -24.59 -3.30
C ALA A 210 3.05 -23.87 -2.08
N SER A 211 2.88 -22.55 -2.03
CA SER A 211 3.30 -21.73 -0.89
C SER A 211 2.61 -22.19 0.39
N ALA A 212 1.31 -22.45 0.34
CA ALA A 212 0.56 -22.93 1.49
C ALA A 212 1.01 -24.33 1.96
N VAL A 213 1.38 -25.23 1.03
CA VAL A 213 1.99 -26.53 1.38
C VAL A 213 3.31 -26.36 2.14
N VAL A 214 4.11 -25.35 1.79
CA VAL A 214 5.39 -25.06 2.45
C VAL A 214 5.22 -24.38 3.81
N THR A 215 4.27 -23.46 3.95
CA THR A 215 4.17 -22.59 5.14
C THR A 215 3.16 -23.06 6.18
N VAL A 216 2.09 -23.76 5.77
CA VAL A 216 1.05 -24.19 6.70
C VAL A 216 1.51 -25.43 7.47
N PRO A 217 1.34 -25.47 8.82
CA PRO A 217 1.70 -26.63 9.62
C PRO A 217 1.10 -27.93 9.07
N ARG A 218 1.90 -29.00 9.01
CA ARG A 218 1.47 -30.29 8.45
C ARG A 218 0.28 -30.90 9.23
N PRO A 219 -0.57 -31.72 8.58
CA PRO A 219 -1.63 -32.45 9.27
C PRO A 219 -1.04 -33.43 10.29
N ARG A 220 -1.83 -33.78 11.32
CA ARG A 220 -1.35 -34.63 12.43
C ARG A 220 -1.08 -36.07 11.98
N SER A 221 -1.90 -36.60 11.08
CA SER A 221 -1.70 -37.90 10.45
C SER A 221 -2.42 -37.95 9.10
N PRO A 222 -2.15 -38.95 8.25
CA PRO A 222 -2.86 -39.17 6.99
C PRO A 222 -4.39 -39.35 7.14
N ASP A 223 -4.84 -39.94 8.24
CA ASP A 223 -6.25 -40.28 8.47
C ASP A 223 -7.07 -39.18 9.18
N HIS A 224 -6.46 -38.04 9.51
CA HIS A 224 -7.13 -36.95 10.22
C HIS A 224 -7.32 -35.75 9.31
N GLU A 225 -8.45 -35.03 9.47
CA GLU A 225 -8.62 -33.72 8.83
C GLU A 225 -7.42 -32.81 9.10
N TRP A 226 -7.02 -32.04 8.11
CA TRP A 226 -5.90 -31.11 8.24
C TRP A 226 -6.29 -29.97 9.18
N PHE A 227 -7.50 -29.44 9.07
CA PHE A 227 -7.97 -28.30 9.87
C PHE A 227 -9.21 -28.63 10.70
N PRO A 228 -9.08 -29.50 11.72
CA PRO A 228 -10.21 -29.87 12.56
C PRO A 228 -10.74 -28.64 13.30
N ARG A 229 -12.07 -28.50 13.36
CA ARG A 229 -12.78 -27.37 14.01
C ARG A 229 -12.54 -26.01 13.36
N ARG A 230 -12.09 -25.95 12.11
CA ARG A 230 -12.01 -24.67 11.38
C ARG A 230 -13.41 -24.10 11.16
N GLU A 231 -13.68 -22.93 11.73
CA GLU A 231 -14.90 -22.18 11.44
C GLU A 231 -14.83 -21.55 10.04
N ARG A 232 -15.87 -21.79 9.23
CA ARG A 232 -16.01 -21.14 7.92
C ARG A 232 -16.68 -19.79 8.10
N GLN A 233 -15.97 -18.74 7.71
CA GLN A 233 -16.50 -17.38 7.74
C GLN A 233 -17.11 -17.01 6.39
N ALA A 234 -18.16 -16.18 6.43
CA ALA A 234 -18.73 -15.62 5.22
C ALA A 234 -17.71 -14.70 4.51
N PRO A 235 -17.71 -14.65 3.17
CA PRO A 235 -16.83 -13.76 2.43
C PRO A 235 -17.13 -12.30 2.79
N PRO A 236 -16.11 -11.49 3.12
CA PRO A 236 -16.30 -10.08 3.41
C PRO A 236 -16.76 -9.32 2.16
N ALA A 237 -17.61 -8.31 2.35
CA ALA A 237 -18.13 -7.50 1.26
C ALA A 237 -17.03 -6.64 0.60
N LEU A 238 -17.14 -6.50 -0.73
CA LEU A 238 -16.31 -5.63 -1.57
C LEU A 238 -17.16 -4.47 -2.11
N ALA A 239 -17.61 -3.59 -1.21
CA ALA A 239 -18.50 -2.47 -1.52
C ALA A 239 -17.91 -1.51 -2.57
N PHE A 240 -16.58 -1.40 -2.67
CA PHE A 240 -15.93 -0.60 -3.70
C PHE A 240 -16.11 -1.15 -5.13
N GLN A 241 -16.57 -2.40 -5.26
CA GLN A 241 -16.82 -3.08 -6.53
C GLN A 241 -18.09 -3.95 -6.47
N PRO A 242 -19.30 -3.35 -6.54
CA PRO A 242 -20.57 -4.06 -6.38
C PRO A 242 -20.81 -5.21 -7.38
N GLY A 243 -20.22 -5.13 -8.58
CA GLY A 243 -20.33 -6.18 -9.60
C GLY A 243 -19.50 -7.43 -9.33
N LEU A 244 -18.55 -7.39 -8.38
CA LEU A 244 -17.66 -8.50 -8.07
C LEU A 244 -18.20 -9.32 -6.89
N ARG A 245 -18.53 -10.59 -7.13
CA ARG A 245 -19.03 -11.50 -6.10
C ARG A 245 -17.89 -12.00 -5.23
N ALA A 246 -17.77 -11.47 -4.02
CA ALA A 246 -16.70 -11.81 -3.07
C ALA A 246 -16.54 -13.33 -2.82
N ALA A 247 -17.63 -14.11 -2.84
CA ALA A 247 -17.62 -15.55 -2.59
C ALA A 247 -16.93 -16.38 -3.69
N THR A 248 -16.99 -15.93 -4.93
CA THR A 248 -16.52 -16.68 -6.10
C THR A 248 -15.38 -15.98 -6.84
N ALA A 249 -15.07 -14.75 -6.46
CA ALA A 249 -13.96 -14.00 -7.03
C ALA A 249 -12.64 -14.72 -6.77
N ASN A 250 -11.74 -14.68 -7.74
CA ASN A 250 -10.35 -15.07 -7.53
C ASN A 250 -9.49 -13.84 -7.22
N THR A 251 -8.28 -14.08 -6.70
CA THR A 251 -7.35 -13.01 -6.31
C THR A 251 -7.06 -12.05 -7.47
N SER A 252 -6.94 -12.55 -8.70
CA SER A 252 -6.67 -11.70 -9.87
C SER A 252 -7.76 -10.66 -10.10
N GLU A 253 -9.02 -11.04 -9.96
CA GLU A 253 -10.17 -10.16 -10.17
C GLU A 253 -10.23 -9.07 -9.10
N VAL A 254 -10.03 -9.45 -7.83
CA VAL A 254 -10.04 -8.50 -6.71
C VAL A 254 -8.89 -7.50 -6.84
N LEU A 255 -7.66 -7.96 -7.09
CA LEU A 255 -6.52 -7.05 -7.23
C LEU A 255 -6.67 -6.13 -8.45
N SER A 256 -7.26 -6.61 -9.55
CA SER A 256 -7.54 -5.76 -10.72
C SER A 256 -8.58 -4.69 -10.41
N ALA A 257 -9.61 -5.03 -9.63
CA ALA A 257 -10.60 -4.07 -9.16
C ALA A 257 -10.01 -3.04 -8.19
N VAL A 258 -9.16 -3.47 -7.24
CA VAL A 258 -8.42 -2.60 -6.33
C VAL A 258 -7.58 -1.60 -7.12
N LEU A 259 -6.72 -2.09 -8.02
CA LEU A 259 -5.85 -1.25 -8.83
C LEU A 259 -6.64 -0.19 -9.60
N ARG A 260 -7.65 -0.64 -10.36
CA ARG A 260 -8.46 0.24 -11.19
C ARG A 260 -9.17 1.31 -10.34
N ARG A 261 -9.81 0.93 -9.23
CA ARG A 261 -10.55 1.89 -8.39
C ARG A 261 -9.61 2.88 -7.70
N SER A 262 -8.44 2.43 -7.25
CA SER A 262 -7.42 3.34 -6.69
C SER A 262 -6.92 4.36 -7.72
N MET A 263 -6.68 3.93 -8.96
CA MET A 263 -6.28 4.81 -10.05
C MET A 263 -7.39 5.81 -10.42
N GLU A 264 -8.66 5.37 -10.45
CA GLU A 264 -9.81 6.25 -10.68
C GLU A 264 -10.01 7.30 -9.57
N ILE A 265 -9.75 6.95 -8.31
CA ILE A 265 -9.86 7.91 -7.18
C ILE A 265 -8.77 8.98 -7.21
N THR A 266 -7.59 8.62 -7.71
CA THR A 266 -6.40 9.47 -7.71
C THR A 266 -6.16 10.16 -9.05
N ASP A 267 -6.96 9.86 -10.07
CA ASP A 267 -6.72 10.26 -11.47
C ASP A 267 -5.33 9.83 -11.97
N ALA A 268 -4.87 8.65 -11.56
CA ALA A 268 -3.58 8.10 -11.96
C ALA A 268 -3.68 7.32 -13.29
N THR A 269 -2.67 7.46 -14.14
CA THR A 269 -2.50 6.67 -15.38
C THR A 269 -1.57 5.47 -15.18
N MET A 270 -0.89 5.40 -14.03
CA MET A 270 0.04 4.34 -13.69
C MET A 270 -0.26 3.80 -12.28
N GLY A 271 -0.07 2.51 -12.08
CA GLY A 271 -0.30 1.91 -10.77
C GLY A 271 0.13 0.45 -10.69
N ASN A 272 0.34 -0.03 -9.48
CA ASN A 272 0.64 -1.43 -9.21
C ASN A 272 -0.04 -1.95 -7.94
N VAL A 273 -0.12 -3.27 -7.84
CA VAL A 273 -0.52 -4.00 -6.65
C VAL A 273 0.52 -5.05 -6.35
N GLN A 274 0.93 -5.08 -5.09
CA GLN A 274 1.85 -6.06 -4.54
C GLN A 274 1.15 -6.88 -3.46
N LEU A 275 1.50 -8.16 -3.33
CA LEU A 275 1.07 -9.01 -2.22
C LEU A 275 2.29 -9.41 -1.39
N VAL A 276 2.09 -9.61 -0.10
CA VAL A 276 3.11 -10.17 0.79
C VAL A 276 3.32 -11.64 0.43
N ASP A 277 4.56 -12.03 0.13
CA ASP A 277 4.95 -13.43 -0.07
C ASP A 277 5.01 -14.11 1.32
N PRO A 278 4.19 -15.12 1.61
CA PRO A 278 4.13 -15.72 2.93
C PRO A 278 5.36 -16.58 3.25
N VAL A 279 6.25 -16.87 2.28
CA VAL A 279 7.52 -17.57 2.51
C VAL A 279 8.61 -16.61 2.94
N THR A 280 8.69 -15.43 2.33
CA THR A 280 9.81 -14.49 2.55
C THR A 280 9.44 -13.24 3.35
N GLY A 281 8.15 -12.91 3.41
CA GLY A 281 7.63 -11.66 3.99
C GLY A 281 7.69 -10.45 3.05
N ASP A 282 8.31 -10.58 1.87
CA ASP A 282 8.52 -9.45 0.96
C ASP A 282 7.27 -9.10 0.15
N LEU A 283 7.19 -7.86 -0.32
CA LEU A 283 6.18 -7.44 -1.28
C LEU A 283 6.56 -7.90 -2.68
N ARG A 284 5.63 -8.61 -3.33
CA ARG A 284 5.78 -9.15 -4.68
C ARG A 284 4.78 -8.54 -5.62
N LEU A 285 5.22 -8.11 -6.79
CA LEU A 285 4.34 -7.52 -7.80
C LEU A 285 3.35 -8.55 -8.37
N GLU A 286 2.06 -8.21 -8.36
CA GLU A 286 0.97 -9.09 -8.81
C GLU A 286 0.14 -8.50 -9.95
N LYS A 287 0.00 -7.17 -9.98
CA LYS A 287 -0.68 -6.41 -11.04
C LYS A 287 0.02 -5.09 -11.26
N HIS A 288 0.02 -4.62 -12.49
CA HIS A 288 0.44 -3.27 -12.83
C HIS A 288 -0.34 -2.75 -14.05
N HIS A 289 -0.35 -1.44 -14.21
CA HIS A 289 -0.88 -0.72 -15.37
C HIS A 289 -0.02 0.52 -15.62
N GLY A 290 0.27 0.82 -16.89
CA GLY A 290 1.05 2.00 -17.29
C GLY A 290 2.53 1.99 -16.88
N LEU A 291 3.02 0.91 -16.28
CA LEU A 291 4.40 0.76 -15.83
C LEU A 291 5.18 -0.14 -16.80
N ASP A 292 6.39 0.29 -17.15
CA ASP A 292 7.25 -0.42 -18.10
C ASP A 292 7.87 -1.69 -17.51
N ASP A 293 8.52 -2.45 -18.39
CA ASP A 293 9.13 -3.73 -18.03
C ASP A 293 10.32 -3.58 -17.08
N ASP A 294 11.07 -2.48 -17.15
CA ASP A 294 12.24 -2.25 -16.30
C ASP A 294 11.80 -2.00 -14.85
N PHE A 295 10.69 -1.29 -14.66
CA PHE A 295 10.03 -1.15 -13.36
C PHE A 295 9.49 -2.48 -12.86
N VAL A 296 8.80 -3.24 -13.70
CA VAL A 296 8.27 -4.55 -13.32
C VAL A 296 9.40 -5.47 -12.84
N ASP A 297 10.53 -5.49 -13.55
CA ASP A 297 11.69 -6.28 -13.16
C ASP A 297 12.35 -5.78 -11.87
N PHE A 298 12.44 -4.47 -11.67
CA PHE A 298 13.02 -3.88 -10.46
C PHE A 298 12.13 -4.11 -9.23
N PHE A 299 10.81 -3.94 -9.37
CA PHE A 299 9.83 -4.02 -8.28
C PHE A 299 9.15 -5.40 -8.17
N ASP A 300 9.61 -6.40 -8.93
CA ASP A 300 9.10 -7.78 -8.85
C ASP A 300 9.18 -8.32 -7.42
N ARG A 301 10.24 -7.97 -6.69
CA ARG A 301 10.41 -8.24 -5.26
C ARG A 301 10.99 -7.00 -4.57
N VAL A 302 10.22 -6.43 -3.65
CA VAL A 302 10.64 -5.27 -2.86
C VAL A 302 10.95 -5.75 -1.44
N SER A 303 12.20 -5.63 -1.04
CA SER A 303 12.63 -5.76 0.36
C SER A 303 12.11 -4.58 1.18
N HIS A 304 12.17 -4.68 2.51
CA HIS A 304 11.49 -3.78 3.45
C HIS A 304 12.05 -2.35 3.54
N GLU A 305 12.91 -1.90 2.62
CA GLU A 305 13.62 -0.62 2.76
C GLU A 305 13.64 0.19 1.45
N GLY A 306 13.69 1.51 1.58
CA GLY A 306 14.08 2.41 0.49
C GLY A 306 13.01 2.70 -0.57
N THR A 307 11.73 2.47 -0.26
CA THR A 307 10.59 2.72 -1.17
C THR A 307 9.37 3.24 -0.41
N ALA A 308 8.47 3.96 -1.09
CA ALA A 308 7.22 4.43 -0.49
C ALA A 308 6.31 3.30 0.02
N CYS A 309 6.26 2.16 -0.69
CA CYS A 309 5.46 1.02 -0.27
C CYS A 309 6.04 0.31 0.95
N ALA A 310 7.37 0.25 1.09
CA ALA A 310 8.01 -0.25 2.30
C ALA A 310 7.67 0.62 3.51
N LEU A 311 7.77 1.95 3.40
CA LEU A 311 7.36 2.88 4.46
C LEU A 311 5.88 2.72 4.82
N ALA A 312 5.00 2.58 3.84
CA ALA A 312 3.57 2.38 4.08
C ALA A 312 3.28 1.06 4.82
N ALA A 313 4.04 0.01 4.52
CA ALA A 313 3.94 -1.27 5.21
C ALA A 313 4.45 -1.17 6.66
N GLU A 314 5.54 -0.45 6.90
CA GLU A 314 6.10 -0.22 8.25
C GLU A 314 5.14 0.59 9.14
N HIS A 315 4.60 1.69 8.61
CA HIS A 315 3.70 2.56 9.35
C HIS A 315 2.28 2.01 9.48
N LEU A 316 1.94 0.92 8.78
CA LEU A 316 0.57 0.40 8.66
C LEU A 316 -0.43 1.49 8.21
N ALA A 317 0.05 2.43 7.40
CA ALA A 317 -0.64 3.66 7.06
C ALA A 317 -0.35 4.05 5.61
N ARG A 318 -1.26 4.80 5.00
CA ARG A 318 -1.01 5.34 3.65
C ARG A 318 0.21 6.26 3.70
N VAL A 319 1.02 6.21 2.66
CA VAL A 319 2.12 7.15 2.42
C VAL A 319 1.88 7.85 1.10
N THR A 320 1.96 9.18 1.12
CA THR A 320 2.00 10.02 -0.09
C THR A 320 3.40 10.57 -0.25
N VAL A 321 4.04 10.30 -1.39
CA VAL A 321 5.28 10.96 -1.79
C VAL A 321 4.94 12.03 -2.82
N THR A 322 5.15 13.28 -2.44
CA THR A 322 4.81 14.43 -3.29
C THR A 322 5.76 14.58 -4.48
N ASP A 323 7.07 14.37 -4.31
CA ASP A 323 8.04 14.30 -5.42
C ASP A 323 9.15 13.26 -5.19
N VAL A 324 9.11 12.17 -5.95
CA VAL A 324 10.10 11.10 -5.97
C VAL A 324 11.51 11.62 -6.28
N ALA A 325 11.64 12.70 -7.06
CA ALA A 325 12.95 13.22 -7.42
C ALA A 325 13.72 13.81 -6.23
N THR A 326 13.01 14.27 -5.18
CA THR A 326 13.62 15.01 -4.07
C THR A 326 13.47 14.31 -2.71
N ASP A 327 12.62 13.29 -2.61
CA ASP A 327 12.38 12.61 -1.32
C ASP A 327 13.55 11.71 -0.92
N ALA A 328 14.10 11.91 0.27
CA ALA A 328 15.19 11.12 0.84
C ALA A 328 14.83 9.66 1.18
N ALA A 329 13.54 9.29 1.17
CA ALA A 329 13.08 7.93 1.46
C ALA A 329 13.52 6.89 0.42
N PHE A 330 13.85 7.32 -0.80
CA PHE A 330 14.23 6.41 -1.88
C PHE A 330 15.73 6.18 -1.91
N THR A 331 16.12 4.91 -1.98
CA THR A 331 17.46 4.53 -2.42
C THR A 331 17.69 5.05 -3.85
N GLU A 332 18.95 5.33 -4.21
CA GLU A 332 19.26 5.89 -5.53
C GLU A 332 18.82 4.98 -6.67
N SER A 333 18.96 3.66 -6.51
CA SER A 333 18.50 2.67 -7.48
C SER A 333 16.97 2.67 -7.64
N ALA A 334 16.22 2.73 -6.53
CA ALA A 334 14.76 2.80 -6.57
C ALA A 334 14.28 4.12 -7.18
N ARG A 335 14.90 5.24 -6.80
CA ARG A 335 14.61 6.56 -7.38
C ARG A 335 14.78 6.53 -8.89
N LYS A 336 15.93 6.03 -9.37
CA LYS A 336 16.22 5.94 -10.80
C LYS A 336 15.20 5.07 -11.54
N ALA A 337 14.84 3.91 -10.98
CA ALA A 337 13.86 3.01 -11.59
C ALA A 337 12.46 3.65 -11.67
N ILE A 338 12.02 4.35 -10.63
CA ILE A 338 10.71 5.01 -10.59
C ILE A 338 10.68 6.23 -11.53
N LEU A 339 11.75 7.03 -11.57
CA LEU A 339 11.82 8.18 -12.46
C LEU A 339 11.91 7.77 -13.94
N ALA A 340 12.54 6.64 -14.24
CA ALA A 340 12.64 6.12 -15.61
C ALA A 340 11.27 5.78 -16.21
N THR A 341 10.29 5.38 -15.39
CA THR A 341 8.90 5.18 -15.85
C THR A 341 8.09 6.46 -15.98
N GLY A 342 8.68 7.60 -15.61
CA GLY A 342 8.00 8.89 -15.56
C GLY A 342 7.27 9.15 -14.24
N SER A 343 7.29 8.25 -13.26
CA SER A 343 6.61 8.48 -11.98
C SER A 343 7.32 9.54 -11.12
N ARG A 344 6.69 10.70 -10.97
CA ARG A 344 7.15 11.83 -10.14
C ARG A 344 6.48 11.92 -8.79
N GLY A 345 5.27 11.41 -8.62
CA GLY A 345 4.59 11.36 -7.31
C GLY A 345 3.83 10.05 -7.17
N CYS A 346 3.60 9.61 -5.93
CA CYS A 346 2.86 8.37 -5.69
C CYS A 346 2.08 8.35 -4.38
N HIS A 347 1.01 7.56 -4.36
CA HIS A 347 0.26 7.22 -3.17
C HIS A 347 0.30 5.70 -2.96
N SER A 348 0.81 5.25 -1.81
CA SER A 348 0.88 3.83 -1.44
C SER A 348 -0.09 3.56 -0.29
N THR A 349 -1.09 2.71 -0.53
CA THR A 349 -2.14 2.36 0.43
C THR A 349 -2.05 0.88 0.79
N PRO A 350 -1.84 0.52 2.07
CA PRO A 350 -1.73 -0.87 2.49
C PRO A 350 -3.08 -1.60 2.40
N LEU A 351 -3.03 -2.89 2.04
CA LEU A 351 -4.17 -3.80 2.08
C LEU A 351 -4.17 -4.50 3.44
N LEU A 352 -4.95 -3.99 4.39
CA LEU A 352 -4.88 -4.40 5.79
C LEU A 352 -5.90 -5.48 6.15
N ALA A 353 -5.42 -6.58 6.72
CA ALA A 353 -6.24 -7.53 7.45
C ALA A 353 -6.51 -7.02 8.89
N PRO A 354 -7.51 -7.58 9.60
CA PRO A 354 -7.75 -7.30 11.01
C PRO A 354 -6.47 -7.44 11.85
N ARG A 355 -6.36 -6.59 12.89
CA ARG A 355 -5.17 -6.46 13.75
C ARG A 355 -3.93 -5.85 13.06
N GLY A 356 -4.10 -5.18 11.93
CA GLY A 356 -3.02 -4.41 11.29
C GLY A 356 -1.99 -5.28 10.58
N ARG A 357 -2.36 -6.47 10.11
CA ARG A 357 -1.48 -7.28 9.27
C ARG A 357 -1.57 -6.81 7.82
N VAL A 358 -0.43 -6.51 7.21
CA VAL A 358 -0.35 -6.16 5.79
C VAL A 358 -0.46 -7.42 4.95
N GLU A 359 -1.48 -7.51 4.09
CA GLU A 359 -1.63 -8.60 3.10
C GLU A 359 -1.05 -8.20 1.74
N GLY A 360 -0.91 -6.90 1.51
CA GLY A 360 -0.38 -6.35 0.26
C GLY A 360 -0.39 -4.82 0.26
N MET A 361 -0.15 -4.26 -0.91
CA MET A 361 -0.07 -2.82 -1.14
C MET A 361 -0.68 -2.48 -2.50
N VAL A 362 -1.42 -1.38 -2.58
CA VAL A 362 -1.74 -0.74 -3.87
C VAL A 362 -1.02 0.60 -3.94
N SER A 363 -0.34 0.86 -5.05
CA SER A 363 0.34 2.13 -5.30
C SER A 363 -0.14 2.75 -6.60
N THR A 364 -0.48 4.04 -6.56
CA THR A 364 -0.77 4.84 -7.75
C THR A 364 0.38 5.80 -8.02
N HIS A 365 0.71 5.98 -9.30
CA HIS A 365 1.89 6.72 -9.76
C HIS A 365 1.46 7.82 -10.73
N HIS A 366 2.12 8.97 -10.64
CA HIS A 366 1.75 10.19 -11.37
C HIS A 366 2.95 10.76 -12.10
N GLU A 367 2.75 11.22 -13.33
CA GLU A 367 3.80 11.82 -14.18
C GLU A 367 4.33 13.17 -13.66
N ARG A 368 3.60 13.77 -12.72
CA ARG A 368 3.92 15.05 -12.10
C ARG A 368 3.97 14.91 -10.58
N PRO A 369 4.68 15.79 -9.86
CA PRO A 369 4.56 15.89 -8.42
C PRO A 369 3.08 15.99 -7.99
N VAL A 370 2.74 15.35 -6.89
CA VAL A 370 1.37 15.29 -6.37
C VAL A 370 1.23 16.11 -5.10
N HIS A 371 0.00 16.51 -4.81
CA HIS A 371 -0.36 17.09 -3.52
C HIS A 371 -0.87 15.99 -2.57
N ALA A 372 -1.01 16.33 -1.29
CA ALA A 372 -1.74 15.49 -0.35
C ALA A 372 -3.18 15.28 -0.85
N LEU A 373 -3.70 14.06 -0.67
CA LEU A 373 -5.06 13.71 -1.06
C LEU A 373 -6.10 14.55 -0.30
N SER A 374 -7.28 14.72 -0.90
CA SER A 374 -8.45 15.19 -0.15
C SER A 374 -8.91 14.15 0.88
N ALA A 375 -9.65 14.58 1.91
CA ALA A 375 -10.16 13.66 2.93
C ALA A 375 -11.07 12.57 2.35
N ALA A 376 -11.87 12.91 1.34
CA ALA A 376 -12.75 11.96 0.66
C ALA A 376 -11.95 10.91 -0.14
N GLN A 377 -10.93 11.32 -0.90
CA GLN A 377 -10.07 10.40 -1.66
C GLN A 377 -9.29 9.48 -0.72
N ALA A 378 -8.66 10.05 0.32
CA ALA A 378 -7.94 9.33 1.36
C ALA A 378 -8.83 8.25 2.02
N ARG A 379 -10.02 8.65 2.49
CA ARG A 379 -11.00 7.73 3.06
C ARG A 379 -11.37 6.60 2.09
N ALA A 380 -11.65 6.93 0.83
CA ALA A 380 -12.03 5.93 -0.17
C ALA A 380 -10.92 4.91 -0.45
N LEU A 381 -9.66 5.35 -0.50
CA LEU A 381 -8.51 4.45 -0.64
C LEU A 381 -8.33 3.56 0.60
N ASP A 382 -8.44 4.12 1.80
CA ASP A 382 -8.36 3.35 3.05
C ASP A 382 -9.47 2.29 3.11
N GLU A 383 -10.70 2.64 2.73
CA GLU A 383 -11.82 1.70 2.67
C GLU A 383 -11.60 0.57 1.65
N ILE A 384 -10.99 0.85 0.49
CA ILE A 384 -10.58 -0.17 -0.48
C ILE A 384 -9.52 -1.09 0.12
N GLY A 385 -8.46 -0.51 0.72
CA GLY A 385 -7.36 -1.26 1.32
C GLY A 385 -7.83 -2.20 2.42
N ASP A 386 -8.67 -1.70 3.32
CA ASP A 386 -9.31 -2.45 4.40
C ASP A 386 -10.20 -3.60 3.89
N GLN A 387 -11.02 -3.35 2.86
CA GLN A 387 -11.92 -4.37 2.31
C GLN A 387 -11.14 -5.46 1.57
N ALA A 388 -10.16 -5.07 0.77
CA ALA A 388 -9.30 -5.98 0.04
C ALA A 388 -8.44 -6.83 0.99
N GLY A 389 -7.83 -6.22 2.03
CA GLY A 389 -7.04 -6.94 3.02
C GLY A 389 -7.86 -7.96 3.81
N ARG A 390 -9.07 -7.61 4.25
CA ARG A 390 -10.01 -8.59 4.85
C ARG A 390 -10.37 -9.72 3.90
N TRP A 391 -10.61 -9.41 2.62
CA TRP A 391 -10.93 -10.43 1.62
C TRP A 391 -9.74 -11.36 1.35
N LEU A 392 -8.51 -10.83 1.30
CA LEU A 392 -7.29 -11.62 1.14
C LEU A 392 -7.08 -12.57 2.34
N GLU A 393 -7.26 -12.09 3.57
CA GLU A 393 -7.22 -12.95 4.77
C GLU A 393 -8.28 -14.06 4.69
N TRP A 394 -9.52 -13.71 4.33
CA TRP A 394 -10.59 -14.68 4.19
C TRP A 394 -10.27 -15.73 3.11
N TYR A 395 -9.75 -15.30 1.96
CA TYR A 395 -9.38 -16.17 0.85
C TYR A 395 -8.28 -17.16 1.29
N GLN A 396 -7.24 -16.69 1.98
CA GLN A 396 -6.19 -17.53 2.52
C GLN A 396 -6.72 -18.52 3.56
N ARG A 397 -7.59 -18.07 4.49
CA ARG A 397 -8.09 -18.92 5.60
C ARG A 397 -9.23 -19.84 5.23
N THR A 398 -9.91 -19.59 4.12
CA THR A 398 -11.08 -20.36 3.70
C THR A 398 -10.78 -21.12 2.42
N VAL A 399 -10.58 -20.41 1.31
CA VAL A 399 -10.46 -21.02 -0.02
C VAL A 399 -9.16 -21.81 -0.15
N VAL A 400 -8.03 -21.24 0.26
CA VAL A 400 -6.73 -21.93 0.17
C VAL A 400 -6.68 -23.10 1.15
N LEU A 401 -7.22 -22.96 2.36
CA LEU A 401 -7.25 -24.07 3.32
C LEU A 401 -8.27 -25.15 2.95
N ASP A 402 -9.35 -24.85 2.22
CA ASP A 402 -10.24 -25.86 1.61
C ASP A 402 -9.48 -26.63 0.51
N ALA A 403 -8.68 -25.94 -0.31
CA ALA A 403 -7.82 -26.58 -1.32
C ALA A 403 -6.75 -27.47 -0.69
N LEU A 404 -6.15 -27.05 0.44
CA LEU A 404 -5.21 -27.89 1.19
C LEU A 404 -5.91 -29.13 1.78
N GLU A 405 -7.10 -28.98 2.37
CA GLU A 405 -7.88 -30.10 2.90
C GLU A 405 -8.20 -31.14 1.82
N HIS A 406 -8.65 -30.69 0.64
CA HIS A 406 -8.88 -31.59 -0.50
C HIS A 406 -7.59 -32.25 -0.98
N LEU A 407 -6.50 -31.50 -1.10
CA LEU A 407 -5.19 -32.03 -1.47
C LEU A 407 -4.73 -33.12 -0.48
N HIS A 408 -4.99 -32.92 0.82
CA HIS A 408 -4.70 -33.91 1.85
C HIS A 408 -5.53 -35.16 1.71
N PHE A 409 -6.84 -35.01 1.56
CA PHE A 409 -7.75 -36.14 1.35
C PHE A 409 -7.34 -36.97 0.11
N THR A 410 -7.12 -36.32 -1.04
CA THR A 410 -6.72 -37.01 -2.28
C THR A 410 -5.34 -37.65 -2.16
N GLY A 411 -4.39 -37.00 -1.48
CA GLY A 411 -3.05 -37.56 -1.24
C GLY A 411 -3.07 -38.76 -0.29
N SER A 412 -3.85 -38.72 0.79
CA SER A 412 -3.96 -39.83 1.74
C SER A 412 -4.61 -41.08 1.13
N THR A 413 -5.46 -40.90 0.12
CA THR A 413 -6.08 -42.01 -0.62
C THR A 413 -5.34 -42.35 -1.91
N TRP A 414 -4.10 -41.90 -2.08
CA TRP A 414 -3.31 -42.14 -3.28
C TRP A 414 -2.84 -43.59 -3.31
N GLY A 415 -3.61 -44.44 -4.02
CA GLY A 415 -3.40 -45.88 -4.19
C GLY A 415 -3.79 -46.32 -5.59
#